data_AF-A0A0K0E781-F1
#
_entry.id   AF-A0A0K0E781-F1
#
_cell.length_a   1.000
_cell.length_b   1.000
_cell.length_c   1.000
_cell.angle_alpha   90.00
_cell.angle_beta   90.00
_cell.angle_gamma   90.00
#
_symmetry.space_group_name_H-M   'P 1'
#
loop_
_entity.id
_entity.type
_entity.pdbx_description
1 polymer ?
#
loop_
_entity_poly.entity_id
_entity_poly.type
_entity_poly.pdbx_seq_one_letter_code
_entity_poly.pdbx_strand_id
1 'polypeptide(L)'
;MNPLEKESEKFNLVRDKNKNLLINNLDNWYFDSSDYRCCFNLFHAKIVTFIYCTLVLHEIVLGAIYLVGREEFVNKEWETIGIFFIRLLQLPPIFIAYYSLWKCNPYFIIPFGFSQICIGSFADIFTILKIIGDLDANDSLLLPFKGNYKIFNILLPLLIYILLVISLILVLYRCHIYFIARKMFHKERNLYTNKQTALENNKTKSDEGITVIGE
;
A
#
# COMPACT_ATOMS: atom_id res chain seq x y z
N MET A 1 24.21 6.75 -59.33
CA MET A 1 23.96 7.02 -57.90
C MET A 1 24.96 8.05 -57.43
N ASN A 2 24.47 9.19 -56.93
CA ASN A 2 25.35 10.32 -56.58
C ASN A 2 25.99 10.08 -55.19
N PRO A 3 27.21 10.61 -54.93
CA PRO A 3 27.86 10.46 -53.64
C PRO A 3 27.00 10.95 -52.45
N LEU A 4 26.24 12.02 -52.67
CA LEU A 4 25.29 12.61 -51.71
C LEU A 4 24.15 11.66 -51.31
N GLU A 5 23.63 10.89 -52.28
CA GLU A 5 22.54 9.95 -52.05
C GLU A 5 22.99 8.81 -51.14
N LYS A 6 24.20 8.29 -51.37
CA LYS A 6 24.84 7.26 -50.56
C LYS A 6 25.13 7.71 -49.13
N GLU A 7 25.47 8.98 -48.94
CA GLU A 7 25.70 9.56 -47.60
C GLU A 7 24.39 9.74 -46.83
N SER A 8 23.32 10.18 -47.51
CA SER A 8 21.98 10.30 -46.91
C SER A 8 21.41 8.94 -46.46
N GLU A 9 21.62 7.89 -47.26
CA GLU A 9 21.16 6.54 -46.96
C GLU A 9 21.92 5.97 -45.75
N LYS A 10 23.25 6.19 -45.70
CA LYS A 10 24.08 5.79 -44.55
C LYS A 10 23.65 6.51 -43.27
N PHE A 11 23.30 7.79 -43.35
CA PHE A 11 22.83 8.57 -42.21
C PHE A 11 21.47 8.08 -41.70
N ASN A 12 20.53 7.77 -42.61
CA ASN A 12 19.23 7.21 -42.25
C ASN A 12 19.37 5.82 -41.58
N LEU A 13 20.26 4.97 -42.10
CA LEU A 13 20.49 3.62 -41.57
C LEU A 13 21.13 3.62 -40.17
N VAL A 14 22.02 4.60 -39.88
CA VAL A 14 22.58 4.81 -38.53
C VAL A 14 21.49 5.34 -37.58
N ARG A 15 20.65 6.26 -38.03
CA ARG A 15 19.54 6.80 -37.24
C ARG A 15 18.51 5.72 -36.88
N ASP A 16 18.15 4.86 -37.82
CA ASP A 16 17.20 3.76 -37.60
C ASP A 16 17.80 2.66 -36.70
N LYS A 17 19.09 2.33 -36.87
CA LYS A 17 19.79 1.43 -35.93
C LYS A 17 19.78 1.97 -34.50
N ASN A 18 20.07 3.25 -34.29
CA ASN A 18 20.04 3.85 -32.96
C ASN A 18 18.61 3.90 -32.40
N LYS A 19 17.59 4.16 -33.24
CA LYS A 19 16.19 4.12 -32.82
C LYS A 19 15.77 2.71 -32.39
N ASN A 20 16.10 1.68 -33.16
CA ASN A 20 15.79 0.28 -32.85
C ASN A 20 16.58 -0.23 -31.63
N LEU A 21 17.86 0.13 -31.49
CA LEU A 21 18.66 -0.24 -30.31
C LEU A 21 18.07 0.39 -29.03
N LEU A 22 17.57 1.62 -29.14
CA LEU A 22 16.95 2.34 -28.02
C LEU A 22 15.55 1.82 -27.69
N ILE A 23 14.76 1.40 -28.69
CA ILE A 23 13.47 0.71 -28.48
C ILE A 23 13.69 -0.66 -27.83
N ASN A 24 14.65 -1.45 -28.31
CA ASN A 24 14.98 -2.76 -27.73
C ASN A 24 15.48 -2.64 -26.28
N ASN A 25 16.22 -1.57 -25.96
CA ASN A 25 16.61 -1.28 -24.56
C ASN A 25 15.43 -0.84 -23.69
N LEU A 26 14.38 -0.26 -24.29
CA LEU A 26 13.18 0.17 -23.58
C LEU A 26 12.29 -1.02 -23.20
N ASP A 27 12.14 -2.00 -24.09
CA ASP A 27 11.43 -3.25 -23.79
C ASP A 27 12.10 -4.05 -22.66
N ASN A 28 13.43 -3.91 -22.53
CA ASN A 28 14.20 -4.49 -21.43
C ASN A 28 14.11 -3.70 -20.12
N TRP A 29 13.55 -2.47 -20.12
CA TRP A 29 13.45 -1.66 -18.92
C TRP A 29 12.19 -2.03 -18.11
N TYR A 30 12.21 -3.24 -17.58
CA TYR A 30 11.21 -3.71 -16.62
C TYR A 30 11.50 -3.09 -15.25
N PHE A 31 10.47 -2.55 -14.58
CA PHE A 31 10.59 -2.23 -13.16
C PHE A 31 10.73 -3.55 -12.42
N ASP A 32 11.94 -3.89 -12.01
CA ASP A 32 12.12 -5.08 -11.21
C ASP A 32 11.53 -4.84 -9.81
N SER A 33 10.29 -5.30 -9.64
CA SER A 33 9.61 -5.30 -8.35
C SER A 33 10.22 -6.30 -7.35
N SER A 34 11.21 -7.12 -7.76
CA SER A 34 11.85 -8.11 -6.90
C SER A 34 12.53 -7.49 -5.68
N ASP A 35 13.20 -6.35 -5.85
CA ASP A 35 13.87 -5.60 -4.77
C ASP A 35 12.90 -5.04 -3.72
N TYR A 36 11.60 -5.01 -4.03
CA TYR A 36 10.57 -4.44 -3.18
C TYR A 36 9.55 -5.47 -2.66
N ARG A 37 9.88 -6.76 -2.73
CA ARG A 37 9.05 -7.83 -2.14
C ARG A 37 9.12 -7.76 -0.61
N CYS A 38 8.01 -8.04 0.08
CA CYS A 38 7.97 -8.11 1.54
C CYS A 38 8.61 -9.42 2.06
N CYS A 39 8.61 -9.63 3.38
CA CYS A 39 9.30 -10.65 4.20
C CYS A 39 9.47 -12.08 3.66
N PHE A 40 8.79 -12.46 2.58
CA PHE A 40 9.11 -13.62 1.77
C PHE A 40 8.99 -13.18 0.31
N ASN A 41 10.04 -13.39 -0.49
CA ASN A 41 10.14 -13.10 -1.94
C ASN A 41 8.99 -13.65 -2.82
N LEU A 42 7.90 -14.14 -2.23
CA LEU A 42 6.66 -14.62 -2.81
C LEU A 42 5.56 -13.54 -2.88
N PHE A 43 5.42 -12.67 -1.87
CA PHE A 43 4.27 -11.76 -1.78
C PHE A 43 4.64 -10.31 -2.07
N HIS A 44 4.04 -9.78 -3.13
CA HIS A 44 4.13 -8.37 -3.51
C HIS A 44 3.65 -7.47 -2.35
N ALA A 45 4.41 -6.45 -1.96
CA ALA A 45 4.14 -5.62 -0.77
C ALA A 45 2.69 -5.08 -0.71
N LYS A 46 2.11 -4.78 -1.88
CA LYS A 46 0.70 -4.39 -2.04
C LYS A 46 -0.28 -5.45 -1.53
N ILE A 47 -0.04 -6.74 -1.81
CA ILE A 47 -0.93 -7.85 -1.40
C ILE A 47 -0.88 -8.02 0.11
N VAL A 48 0.33 -8.03 0.69
CA VAL A 48 0.48 -8.13 2.15
C VAL A 48 -0.22 -6.97 2.84
N THR A 49 -0.02 -5.75 2.35
CA THR A 49 -0.68 -4.57 2.91
C THR A 49 -2.21 -4.65 2.78
N PHE A 50 -2.72 -5.17 1.65
CA PHE A 50 -4.15 -5.40 1.46
C PHE A 50 -4.71 -6.41 2.48
N ILE A 51 -3.98 -7.50 2.76
CA ILE A 51 -4.36 -8.48 3.79
C ILE A 51 -4.42 -7.80 5.16
N TYR A 52 -3.41 -7.02 5.53
CA TYR A 52 -3.40 -6.29 6.81
C TYR A 52 -4.54 -5.28 6.92
N CYS A 53 -4.80 -4.46 5.88
CA CYS A 53 -5.95 -3.55 5.88
C CYS A 53 -7.27 -4.31 6.05
N THR A 54 -7.37 -5.51 5.44
CA THR A 54 -8.55 -6.36 5.56
C THR A 54 -8.69 -6.96 6.96
N LEU A 55 -7.60 -7.41 7.59
CA LEU A 55 -7.62 -7.90 8.97
C LEU A 55 -8.05 -6.80 9.95
N VAL A 56 -7.52 -5.59 9.80
CA VAL A 56 -7.91 -4.43 10.62
C VAL A 56 -9.39 -4.08 10.39
N LEU A 57 -9.88 -4.15 9.15
CA LEU A 57 -11.31 -3.97 8.87
C LEU A 57 -12.17 -5.02 9.60
N HIS A 58 -11.76 -6.29 9.58
CA HIS A 58 -12.46 -7.34 10.31
C HIS A 58 -12.43 -7.11 11.81
N GLU A 59 -11.29 -6.70 12.37
CA GLU A 59 -11.14 -6.33 13.79
C GLU A 59 -12.11 -5.23 14.20
N ILE A 60 -12.24 -4.17 13.41
CA ILE A 60 -13.16 -3.06 13.70
C ILE A 60 -14.61 -3.52 13.62
N VAL A 61 -14.98 -4.27 12.58
CA VAL A 61 -16.35 -4.75 12.38
C VAL A 61 -16.74 -5.73 13.48
N LEU A 62 -15.90 -6.74 13.74
CA LEU A 62 -16.15 -7.73 14.78
C LEU A 62 -16.13 -7.10 16.17
N GLY A 63 -15.20 -6.18 16.44
CA GLY A 63 -15.15 -5.43 17.68
C GLY A 63 -16.39 -4.56 17.89
N ALA A 64 -16.86 -3.88 16.85
CA ALA A 64 -18.08 -3.07 16.91
C ALA A 64 -19.32 -3.95 17.13
N ILE A 65 -19.45 -5.08 16.42
CA ILE A 65 -20.56 -6.03 16.61
C ILE A 65 -20.53 -6.60 18.03
N TYR A 66 -19.36 -6.98 18.54
CA TYR A 66 -19.19 -7.46 19.90
C TYR A 66 -19.67 -6.42 20.92
N LEU A 67 -19.25 -5.16 20.79
CA LEU A 67 -19.67 -4.08 21.69
C LEU A 67 -21.18 -3.80 21.62
N VAL A 68 -21.79 -3.84 20.44
CA VAL A 68 -23.26 -3.65 20.29
C VAL A 68 -24.04 -4.80 20.93
N GLY A 69 -23.49 -6.01 20.93
CA GLY A 69 -24.10 -7.18 21.56
C GLY A 69 -24.04 -7.20 23.09
N ARG A 70 -23.41 -6.19 23.71
CA ARG A 70 -23.24 -6.11 25.17
C ARG A 70 -24.42 -5.47 25.88
N GLU A 71 -24.74 -5.98 27.07
CA GLU A 71 -25.75 -5.38 27.95
C GLU A 71 -25.36 -3.94 28.32
N GLU A 72 -24.08 -3.67 28.50
CA GLU A 72 -23.54 -2.33 28.78
C GLU A 72 -23.86 -1.31 27.67
N PHE A 73 -23.92 -1.76 26.42
CA PHE A 73 -24.33 -0.90 25.31
C PHE A 73 -25.82 -0.60 25.36
N VAL A 74 -26.65 -1.61 25.69
CA VAL A 74 -28.10 -1.46 25.91
C VAL A 74 -28.40 -0.54 27.10
N ASN A 75 -27.64 -0.68 28.17
CA ASN A 75 -27.71 0.14 29.38
C ASN A 75 -27.11 1.55 29.20
N LYS A 76 -26.61 1.85 28.01
CA LYS A 76 -26.02 3.14 27.61
C LYS A 76 -24.83 3.56 28.47
N GLU A 77 -23.97 2.60 28.81
CA GLU A 77 -22.70 2.92 29.44
C GLU A 77 -21.82 3.73 28.47
N TRP A 78 -21.46 4.94 28.91
CA TRP A 78 -20.70 5.89 28.12
C TRP A 78 -19.34 5.36 27.65
N GLU A 79 -18.70 4.50 28.45
CA GLU A 79 -17.43 3.88 28.08
C GLU A 79 -17.59 2.96 26.87
N THR A 80 -18.56 2.04 26.92
CA THR A 80 -18.83 1.09 25.82
C THR A 80 -19.28 1.83 24.55
N ILE A 81 -20.15 2.84 24.69
CA ILE A 81 -20.58 3.70 23.57
C ILE A 81 -19.40 4.48 23.00
N GLY A 82 -18.54 5.05 23.84
CA GLY A 82 -17.37 5.82 23.44
C GLY A 82 -16.40 4.98 22.61
N ILE A 83 -16.11 3.75 23.04
CA ILE A 83 -15.26 2.82 22.29
C ILE A 83 -15.92 2.42 20.97
N PHE A 84 -17.23 2.23 20.93
CA PHE A 84 -17.95 1.99 19.68
C PHE A 84 -17.80 3.16 18.69
N PHE A 85 -17.90 4.41 19.14
CA PHE A 85 -17.64 5.56 18.27
C PHE A 85 -16.18 5.64 17.81
N ILE A 86 -15.23 5.34 18.69
CA ILE A 86 -13.81 5.24 18.34
C ILE A 86 -13.58 4.21 17.23
N ARG A 87 -14.27 3.05 17.30
CA ARG A 87 -14.27 2.03 16.24
C ARG A 87 -14.77 2.58 14.90
N LEU A 88 -15.88 3.32 14.91
CA LEU A 88 -16.42 3.95 13.71
C LEU A 88 -15.44 5.00 13.12
N LEU A 89 -14.74 5.74 13.97
CA LEU A 89 -13.73 6.72 13.55
C LEU A 89 -12.49 6.08 12.92
N GLN A 90 -12.26 4.76 13.10
CA GLN A 90 -11.20 4.03 12.40
C GLN A 90 -11.56 3.69 10.95
N LEU A 91 -12.84 3.73 10.55
CA LEU A 91 -13.28 3.37 9.21
C LEU A 91 -12.77 4.34 8.12
N PRO A 92 -12.86 5.68 8.26
CA PRO A 92 -12.37 6.59 7.22
C PRO A 92 -10.88 6.40 6.89
N PRO A 93 -9.95 6.28 7.86
CA PRO A 93 -8.55 5.97 7.59
C PRO A 93 -8.34 4.65 6.81
N ILE A 94 -9.17 3.63 7.05
CA ILE A 94 -9.12 2.37 6.29
C ILE A 94 -9.56 2.56 4.85
N PHE A 95 -10.64 3.31 4.62
CA PHE A 95 -11.06 3.64 3.26
C PHE A 95 -9.97 4.43 2.52
N ILE A 96 -9.31 5.37 3.21
CA ILE A 96 -8.15 6.09 2.68
C ILE A 96 -7.00 5.12 2.37
N ALA A 97 -6.75 4.11 3.21
CA ALA A 97 -5.74 3.08 2.95
C ALA A 97 -6.08 2.23 1.73
N TYR A 98 -7.33 1.76 1.57
CA TYR A 98 -7.74 1.05 0.37
C TYR A 98 -7.62 1.92 -0.88
N TYR A 99 -7.99 3.19 -0.79
CA TYR A 99 -7.80 4.15 -1.87
C TYR A 99 -6.31 4.36 -2.20
N SER A 100 -5.45 4.42 -1.18
CA SER A 100 -3.99 4.45 -1.32
C SER A 100 -3.48 3.23 -2.08
N LEU A 101 -3.94 2.03 -1.73
CA LEU A 101 -3.56 0.78 -2.39
C LEU A 101 -4.03 0.73 -3.84
N TRP A 102 -5.23 1.25 -4.12
CA TRP A 102 -5.78 1.34 -5.48
C TRP A 102 -4.96 2.29 -6.34
N LYS A 103 -4.74 3.53 -5.89
CA LYS A 103 -3.99 4.57 -6.62
C LYS A 103 -2.47 4.43 -6.51
N CYS A 104 -1.99 3.52 -5.67
CA CYS A 104 -0.57 3.34 -5.33
C CYS A 104 0.10 4.67 -4.88
N ASN A 105 -0.60 5.46 -4.05
CA ASN A 105 -0.10 6.74 -3.55
C ASN A 105 0.44 6.61 -2.11
N PRO A 106 1.76 6.81 -1.87
CA PRO A 106 2.38 6.56 -0.57
C PRO A 106 1.82 7.42 0.57
N TYR A 107 1.41 8.66 0.28
CA TYR A 107 1.03 9.62 1.32
C TYR A 107 -0.26 9.25 2.07
N PHE A 108 -1.14 8.47 1.44
CA PHE A 108 -2.41 8.07 2.05
C PHE A 108 -2.28 6.84 2.98
N ILE A 109 -1.12 6.17 3.01
CA ILE A 109 -0.86 5.09 3.98
C ILE A 109 -0.59 5.64 5.37
N ILE A 110 0.07 6.81 5.46
CA ILE A 110 0.54 7.38 6.72
C ILE A 110 -0.61 7.69 7.69
N PRO A 111 -1.71 8.35 7.28
CA PRO A 111 -2.85 8.61 8.16
C PRO A 111 -3.48 7.32 8.70
N PHE A 112 -3.50 6.25 7.90
CA PHE A 112 -3.99 4.95 8.34
C PHE A 112 -3.09 4.36 9.43
N GLY A 113 -1.78 4.29 9.19
CA GLY A 113 -0.84 3.79 10.20
C GLY A 113 -0.93 4.57 11.52
N PHE A 114 -0.97 5.91 11.44
CA PHE A 114 -1.11 6.76 12.62
C PHE A 114 -2.44 6.53 13.35
N SER A 115 -3.56 6.46 12.62
CA SER A 115 -4.87 6.20 13.21
C SER A 115 -4.93 4.84 13.91
N GLN A 116 -4.36 3.79 13.32
CA GLN A 116 -4.32 2.47 13.97
C GLN A 116 -3.47 2.46 15.23
N ILE A 117 -2.30 3.12 15.22
CA ILE A 117 -1.45 3.19 16.42
C ILE A 117 -2.15 3.97 17.54
N CYS A 118 -2.73 5.13 17.24
CA CYS A 118 -3.29 6.00 18.28
C CYS A 118 -4.70 5.56 18.72
N ILE A 119 -5.63 5.51 17.77
CA ILE A 119 -7.06 5.30 18.03
C ILE A 119 -7.37 3.80 18.05
N GLY A 120 -6.77 3.05 17.12
CA GLY A 120 -6.97 1.60 17.03
C GLY A 120 -6.46 0.85 18.24
N SER A 121 -5.19 1.04 18.62
CA SER A 121 -4.61 0.40 19.80
C SER A 121 -5.40 0.63 21.07
N PHE A 122 -5.92 1.84 21.25
CA PHE A 122 -6.77 2.11 22.40
C PHE A 122 -8.06 1.27 22.39
N ALA A 123 -8.77 1.25 21.26
CA ALA A 123 -10.00 0.46 21.11
C ALA A 123 -9.74 -1.05 21.20
N ASP A 124 -8.65 -1.53 20.62
CA ASP A 124 -8.23 -2.94 20.60
C ASP A 124 -7.91 -3.43 21.99
N ILE A 125 -7.05 -2.70 22.72
CA ILE A 125 -6.68 -3.04 24.09
C ILE A 125 -7.92 -3.06 24.98
N PHE A 126 -8.80 -2.05 24.87
CA PHE A 126 -10.05 -2.03 25.62
C PHE A 126 -10.92 -3.27 25.33
N THR A 127 -11.08 -3.60 24.04
CA THR A 127 -11.88 -4.75 23.61
C THR A 127 -11.30 -6.07 24.12
N ILE A 128 -9.98 -6.24 24.02
CA ILE A 128 -9.25 -7.41 24.53
C ILE A 128 -9.44 -7.56 26.04
N LEU A 129 -9.24 -6.49 26.80
CA LEU A 129 -9.43 -6.50 28.26
C LEU A 129 -10.86 -6.84 28.64
N LYS A 130 -11.85 -6.33 27.90
CA LYS A 130 -13.26 -6.62 28.14
C LYS A 130 -13.60 -8.09 27.86
N ILE A 131 -13.13 -8.64 26.74
CA ILE A 131 -13.28 -10.07 26.42
C ILE A 131 -12.63 -10.95 27.50
N ILE A 132 -11.43 -10.62 27.95
CA ILE A 132 -10.75 -11.38 29.00
C ILE A 132 -11.53 -11.31 30.32
N GLY A 133 -12.04 -10.13 30.68
CA GLY A 133 -12.87 -9.95 31.88
C GLY A 133 -14.14 -10.80 31.84
N ASP A 134 -14.81 -10.85 30.69
CA ASP A 134 -15.98 -11.71 30.49
C ASP A 134 -15.66 -13.19 30.58
N LEU A 135 -14.54 -13.61 30.00
CA LEU A 135 -14.10 -15.00 30.05
C LEU A 135 -13.72 -15.43 31.48
N ASP A 136 -13.12 -14.54 32.28
CA ASP A 136 -12.77 -14.80 33.68
C ASP A 136 -14.03 -14.87 34.56
N ALA A 137 -15.00 -13.99 34.31
CA ALA A 137 -16.28 -13.99 35.03
C ALA A 137 -17.10 -15.27 34.77
N ASN A 138 -17.01 -15.84 33.57
CA ASN A 138 -17.71 -17.07 33.19
C ASN A 138 -16.92 -18.37 33.46
N ASP A 139 -15.77 -18.30 34.15
CA ASP A 139 -14.81 -19.40 34.35
C ASP A 139 -14.55 -20.20 33.06
N SER A 140 -14.38 -19.49 31.95
CA SER A 140 -14.30 -20.10 30.63
C SER A 140 -13.01 -20.92 30.48
N LEU A 141 -13.16 -22.10 29.87
CA LEU A 141 -12.05 -22.98 29.48
C LEU A 141 -11.04 -22.34 28.51
N LEU A 142 -11.42 -21.22 27.87
CA LEU A 142 -10.55 -20.48 26.96
C LEU A 142 -9.43 -19.71 27.69
N LEU A 143 -9.51 -19.55 29.01
CA LEU A 143 -8.44 -18.96 29.82
C LEU A 143 -7.54 -20.07 30.41
N PRO A 144 -6.35 -20.31 29.83
CA PRO A 144 -5.53 -21.45 30.22
C PRO A 144 -4.89 -21.28 31.61
N PHE A 145 -4.67 -20.05 32.06
CA PHE A 145 -3.97 -19.78 33.31
C PHE A 145 -4.93 -19.46 34.46
N LYS A 146 -4.88 -20.29 35.52
CA LYS A 146 -5.66 -20.08 36.77
C LYS A 146 -4.73 -19.72 37.93
N GLY A 147 -5.29 -19.17 39.01
CA GLY A 147 -4.56 -18.79 40.23
C GLY A 147 -3.56 -17.64 40.03
N ASN A 148 -2.33 -17.79 40.53
CA ASN A 148 -1.27 -16.75 40.45
C ASN A 148 -0.87 -16.39 39.01
N TYR A 149 -1.19 -17.25 38.04
CA TYR A 149 -0.85 -17.05 36.63
C TYR A 149 -1.93 -16.31 35.84
N LYS A 150 -3.02 -15.87 36.46
CA LYS A 150 -4.09 -15.09 35.79
C LYS A 150 -3.56 -13.88 35.01
N ILE A 151 -2.47 -13.27 35.48
CA ILE A 151 -1.82 -12.15 34.78
C ILE A 151 -1.36 -12.50 33.36
N PHE A 152 -0.99 -13.77 33.10
CA PHE A 152 -0.59 -14.23 31.77
C PHE A 152 -1.75 -14.27 30.77
N ASN A 153 -3.00 -14.39 31.23
CA ASN A 153 -4.17 -14.28 30.37
C ASN A 153 -4.32 -12.87 29.77
N ILE A 154 -3.75 -11.84 30.40
CA ILE A 154 -3.73 -10.46 29.91
C ILE A 154 -2.42 -10.18 29.16
N LEU A 155 -1.29 -10.57 29.76
CA LEU A 155 0.03 -10.27 29.22
C LEU A 155 0.25 -10.93 27.84
N LEU A 156 -0.22 -12.17 27.65
CA LEU A 156 0.01 -12.90 26.39
C LEU A 156 -0.77 -12.29 25.21
N PRO A 157 -2.10 -12.03 25.30
CA PRO A 157 -2.81 -11.32 24.24
C PRO A 157 -2.24 -9.92 23.96
N LEU A 158 -1.84 -9.18 24.99
CA LEU A 158 -1.23 -7.86 24.82
C LEU A 158 0.11 -7.94 24.09
N LEU A 159 0.95 -8.92 24.42
CA LEU A 159 2.22 -9.15 23.74
C LEU A 159 2.01 -9.49 22.26
N ILE A 160 1.07 -10.41 21.97
CA ILE A 160 0.69 -10.77 20.60
C ILE A 160 0.20 -9.52 19.85
N TYR A 161 -0.65 -8.72 20.49
CA TYR A 161 -1.16 -7.47 19.92
C TYR A 161 -0.01 -6.50 19.57
N ILE A 162 0.93 -6.27 20.48
CA ILE A 162 2.09 -5.40 20.23
C ILE A 162 2.91 -5.92 19.04
N LEU A 163 3.14 -7.23 18.93
CA LEU A 163 3.83 -7.83 17.79
C LEU A 163 3.06 -7.63 16.47
N LEU A 164 1.73 -7.72 16.50
CA LEU A 164 0.88 -7.45 15.34
C LEU A 164 0.96 -5.98 14.91
N VAL A 165 0.93 -5.04 15.86
CA VAL A 165 1.09 -3.61 15.58
C VAL A 165 2.46 -3.30 14.98
N ILE A 166 3.54 -3.86 15.54
CA ILE A 166 4.89 -3.70 14.99
C ILE A 166 4.93 -4.27 13.56
N SER A 167 4.36 -5.46 13.36
CA SER A 167 4.30 -6.10 12.04
C SER A 167 3.52 -5.24 11.03
N LEU A 168 2.39 -4.65 11.44
CA LEU A 168 1.62 -3.71 10.62
C LEU A 168 2.48 -2.52 10.19
N ILE A 169 3.18 -1.87 11.14
CA ILE A 169 4.06 -0.72 10.85
C ILE A 169 5.14 -1.12 9.83
N LEU A 170 5.77 -2.28 10.00
CA LEU A 170 6.80 -2.78 9.08
C LEU A 170 6.24 -3.02 7.66
N VAL A 171 5.05 -3.61 7.56
CA VAL A 171 4.37 -3.82 6.27
C VAL A 171 4.03 -2.49 5.61
N LEU A 172 3.48 -1.53 6.37
CA LEU A 172 3.14 -0.21 5.85
C LEU A 172 4.39 0.55 5.38
N TYR A 173 5.49 0.48 6.13
CA TYR A 173 6.76 1.09 5.76
C TYR A 173 7.31 0.51 4.46
N ARG A 174 7.29 -0.82 4.31
CA ARG A 174 7.70 -1.48 3.06
C ARG A 174 6.79 -1.11 1.89
N CYS A 175 5.48 -1.03 2.11
CA CYS A 175 4.52 -0.58 1.11
C CYS A 175 4.77 0.88 0.67
N HIS A 176 5.06 1.76 1.62
CA HIS A 176 5.37 3.16 1.37
C HIS A 176 6.61 3.31 0.47
N ILE A 177 7.70 2.60 0.78
CA ILE A 177 8.91 2.57 -0.07
C ILE A 177 8.58 2.05 -1.46
N TYR A 178 7.83 0.95 -1.54
CA TYR A 178 7.42 0.37 -2.83
C TYR A 178 6.64 1.37 -3.69
N PHE A 179 5.71 2.12 -3.09
CA PHE A 179 4.93 3.14 -3.82
C PHE A 179 5.79 4.33 -4.26
N ILE A 180 6.76 4.77 -3.46
CA ILE A 180 7.71 5.81 -3.87
C ILE A 180 8.54 5.33 -5.06
N ALA A 181 9.14 4.14 -4.98
CA ALA A 181 9.94 3.57 -6.06
C ALA A 181 9.15 3.44 -7.36
N ARG A 182 7.92 2.92 -7.27
CA ARG A 182 7.00 2.83 -8.41
C ARG A 182 6.68 4.19 -9.01
N LYS A 183 6.45 5.21 -8.19
CA LYS A 183 6.16 6.58 -8.66
C LYS A 183 7.36 7.21 -9.36
N MET A 184 8.57 6.99 -8.84
CA MET A 184 9.81 7.44 -9.49
C MET A 184 9.99 6.78 -10.84
N PHE A 185 9.82 5.45 -10.92
CA PHE A 185 9.89 4.72 -12.18
C PHE A 185 8.88 5.21 -13.22
N HIS A 186 7.62 5.43 -12.83
CA HIS A 186 6.62 5.98 -13.74
C HIS A 186 6.95 7.41 -14.20
N LYS A 187 7.50 8.25 -13.31
CA LYS A 187 7.93 9.61 -13.66
C LYS A 187 9.06 9.57 -14.69
N GLU A 188 10.06 8.72 -14.48
CA GLU A 188 11.16 8.54 -15.42
C GLU A 188 10.63 8.05 -16.77
N ARG A 189 9.84 6.98 -16.80
CA ARG A 189 9.23 6.47 -18.04
C ARG A 189 8.47 7.56 -18.80
N ASN A 190 7.66 8.37 -18.12
CA ASN A 190 6.93 9.47 -18.76
C ASN A 190 7.88 10.54 -19.34
N LEU A 191 8.98 10.87 -18.66
CA LEU A 191 9.99 11.80 -19.19
C LEU A 191 10.63 11.26 -20.48
N TYR A 192 10.94 9.96 -20.51
CA TYR A 192 11.50 9.32 -21.71
C TYR A 192 10.49 9.27 -22.87
N THR A 193 9.23 8.88 -22.60
CA THR A 193 8.17 8.87 -23.62
C THR A 193 7.93 10.28 -24.18
N ASN A 194 7.85 11.30 -23.32
CA ASN A 194 7.67 12.68 -23.76
C ASN A 194 8.85 13.18 -24.60
N LYS A 195 10.09 12.81 -24.24
CA LYS A 195 11.29 13.13 -25.03
C LYS A 195 11.26 12.46 -26.40
N GLN A 196 10.79 11.21 -26.49
CA GLN A 196 10.61 10.51 -27.77
C GLN A 196 9.54 11.18 -28.63
N THR A 197 8.35 11.47 -28.08
CA THR A 197 7.28 12.17 -28.81
C THR A 197 7.74 13.55 -29.30
N ALA A 198 8.51 14.29 -28.50
CA ALA A 198 9.09 15.56 -28.92
C ALA A 198 10.08 15.41 -30.08
N LEU A 199 10.93 14.38 -30.07
CA LEU A 199 11.85 14.10 -31.17
C LEU A 199 11.12 13.67 -32.46
N GLU A 200 10.07 12.88 -32.35
CA GLU A 200 9.24 12.47 -33.50
C GLU A 200 8.44 13.62 -34.10
N ASN A 201 7.86 14.48 -33.26
CA ASN A 201 7.17 15.70 -33.69
C ASN A 201 8.12 16.70 -34.37
N ASN A 202 9.39 16.78 -33.94
CA ASN A 202 10.38 17.62 -34.60
C ASN A 202 10.82 17.05 -35.96
N LYS A 203 10.90 15.72 -36.09
CA LYS A 203 11.24 15.05 -37.36
C LYS A 203 10.12 15.20 -38.40
N THR A 204 8.87 15.01 -38.00
CA THR A 204 7.71 15.20 -38.90
C THR A 204 7.63 16.65 -39.40
N LYS A 205 7.84 17.64 -38.54
CA LYS A 205 7.92 19.05 -38.96
C LYS A 205 9.07 19.35 -39.92
N SER A 206 10.25 18.71 -39.75
CA SER A 206 11.34 18.90 -40.71
C SER A 206 11.03 18.27 -42.07
N ASP A 207 10.34 17.13 -42.10
CA ASP A 207 9.97 16.43 -43.33
C ASP A 207 8.83 17.19 -44.07
N GLU A 208 7.88 17.78 -43.34
CA GLU A 208 6.87 18.72 -43.88
C GLU A 208 7.50 20.00 -44.43
N GLY A 209 8.49 20.59 -43.74
CA GLY A 209 9.19 21.78 -44.21
C GLY A 209 9.99 21.56 -45.50
N ILE A 210 10.53 20.35 -45.71
CA ILE A 210 11.25 19.99 -46.94
C ILE A 210 10.27 19.76 -48.11
N THR A 211 9.10 19.18 -47.86
CA THR A 211 8.10 18.93 -48.92
C THR A 211 7.46 20.23 -49.43
N VAL A 212 7.27 21.25 -48.58
CA VAL A 212 6.71 22.56 -49.01
C VAL A 212 7.68 23.38 -49.89
N ILE A 213 8.99 23.14 -49.83
CA ILE A 213 9.98 23.84 -50.66
C ILE A 213 10.16 23.16 -52.04
N GLY A 214 9.60 21.96 -52.22
CA GLY A 214 9.74 21.14 -53.42
C GLY A 214 8.68 21.34 -54.52
N GLU A 215 7.67 22.19 -54.30
CA GLU A 215 6.65 22.57 -55.30
C GLU A 215 6.92 23.99 -55.84
#